data_AF-A0A941N571-F1
#
_entry.id   AF-A0A941N571-F1
#
_cell.length_a   1.000
_cell.length_b   1.000
_cell.length_c   1.000
_cell.angle_alpha   90.00
_cell.angle_beta   90.00
_cell.angle_gamma   90.00
#
_symmetry.space_group_name_H-M   'P 1'
#
loop_
_entity.id
_entity.type
_entity.pdbx_description
1 polymer ?
#
loop_
_entity_poly.entity_id
_entity_poly.type
_entity_poly.pdbx_seq_one_letter_code
_entity_poly.pdbx_strand_id
1 'polypeptide(L)'
;MDSKTGRYINADLTHYKLPRIGDIGELQAIMYQPDSEYQRGVVGLGEPPVIAPGAAISNAIANATGVRVPVLPFTPKRVLDALKGVHA
;
A
#
# COMPACT_ATOMS: atom_id res chain seq x y z
N MET A 1 16.39 8.75 -6.73
CA MET A 1 17.85 8.56 -6.67
C MET A 1 18.48 9.67 -7.47
N ASP A 2 19.54 10.29 -6.97
CA ASP A 2 20.27 11.30 -7.72
C ASP A 2 20.94 10.64 -8.94
N SER A 3 20.71 11.19 -10.13
CA SER A 3 21.14 10.57 -11.39
C SER A 3 22.65 10.66 -11.64
N LYS A 4 23.35 11.56 -10.93
CA LYS A 4 24.80 11.73 -11.06
C LYS A 4 25.59 10.86 -10.10
N THR A 5 25.10 10.72 -8.87
CA THR A 5 25.83 10.05 -7.78
C THR A 5 25.25 8.69 -7.38
N GLY A 6 24.04 8.35 -7.81
CA GLY A 6 23.37 7.11 -7.43
C GLY A 6 22.87 7.08 -5.97
N ARG A 7 23.01 8.19 -5.23
CA ARG A 7 22.56 8.26 -3.84
C ARG A 7 21.05 8.46 -3.74
N TYR A 8 20.43 7.89 -2.72
CA TYR A 8 19.05 8.23 -2.38
C TYR A 8 18.98 9.67 -1.88
N ILE A 9 18.04 10.45 -2.44
CA ILE A 9 17.87 11.88 -2.13
C ILE A 9 17.02 12.11 -0.87
N ASN A 10 16.46 11.04 -0.29
CA ASN A 10 15.56 11.06 0.84
C ASN A 10 15.93 9.95 1.84
N ALA A 11 17.23 9.70 2.05
CA ALA A 11 17.74 8.66 2.96
C ALA A 11 17.66 9.08 4.44
N ASP A 12 16.52 9.64 4.84
CA ASP A 12 16.23 10.09 6.19
C ASP A 12 14.73 9.92 6.50
N LEU A 13 14.37 9.91 7.79
CA LEU A 13 12.98 9.69 8.22
C LEU A 13 12.09 10.93 8.07
N THR A 14 12.66 12.08 7.71
CA THR A 14 11.89 13.30 7.44
C THR A 14 11.33 13.27 6.02
N HIS A 15 12.11 12.81 5.06
CA HIS A 15 11.78 12.81 3.63
C HIS A 15 11.32 11.44 3.11
N TYR A 16 11.78 10.33 3.69
CA TYR A 16 11.19 9.01 3.44
C TYR A 16 9.92 8.86 4.28
N LYS A 17 8.77 9.16 3.67
CA LYS A 17 7.50 9.24 4.39
C LYS A 17 7.05 7.84 4.83
N LEU A 18 7.02 7.64 6.14
CA LEU A 18 6.33 6.54 6.80
C LEU A 18 4.96 7.01 7.28
N PRO A 19 3.95 6.13 7.30
CA PRO A 19 2.68 6.42 7.96
C PRO A 19 2.90 6.83 9.42
N ARG A 20 2.17 7.85 9.88
CA ARG A 20 2.15 8.34 11.25
C ARG A 20 0.88 7.89 11.96
N ILE A 21 0.86 8.10 13.28
CA ILE A 21 -0.38 7.98 14.05
C ILE A 21 -1.43 8.95 13.47
N GLY A 22 -2.59 8.41 13.11
CA GLY A 22 -3.68 9.14 12.44
C GLY A 22 -3.76 8.96 10.93
N ASP A 23 -2.71 8.49 10.25
CA ASP A 23 -2.77 8.18 8.80
C ASP A 23 -3.50 6.85 8.53
N ILE A 24 -3.52 5.97 9.52
CA ILE A 24 -4.11 4.63 9.45
C ILE A 24 -5.41 4.65 10.25
N GLY A 25 -6.51 4.23 9.62
CA GLY A 25 -7.81 4.04 10.27
C GLY A 25 -7.87 2.75 11.09
N GLU A 26 -9.09 2.26 11.33
CA GLU A 26 -9.31 0.99 11.99
C GLU A 26 -8.75 -0.19 11.16
N LEU A 27 -7.96 -1.04 11.80
CA LEU A 27 -7.49 -2.30 11.23
C LEU A 27 -8.14 -3.46 11.97
N GLN A 28 -8.97 -4.22 11.28
CA GLN A 28 -9.57 -5.43 11.82
C GLN A 28 -8.80 -6.67 11.34
N ALA A 29 -8.15 -7.37 12.28
CA ALA A 29 -7.51 -8.65 12.01
C ALA A 29 -8.50 -9.79 12.28
N ILE A 30 -8.85 -10.54 11.22
CA ILE A 30 -9.71 -11.71 11.32
C ILE A 30 -8.84 -12.95 11.09
N MET A 31 -8.74 -13.80 12.12
CA MET A 31 -7.96 -15.03 12.04
C MET A 31 -8.78 -16.12 11.34
N TYR A 32 -8.31 -16.58 10.19
CA TYR A 32 -8.89 -17.73 9.50
C TYR A 32 -8.26 -19.03 10.02
N GLN A 33 -8.97 -19.75 10.89
CA GLN A 33 -8.46 -20.93 11.59
C GLN A 33 -9.51 -22.06 11.69
N PRO A 34 -10.07 -22.56 10.57
CA PRO A 34 -10.90 -23.77 10.63
C PRO A 34 -10.04 -25.00 11.03
N ASP A 35 -10.69 -26.05 11.56
CA ASP A 35 -10.00 -27.28 12.00
C ASP A 35 -9.06 -27.87 10.93
N SER A 36 -9.46 -27.80 9.65
CA SER A 36 -8.66 -28.26 8.52
C SER A 36 -7.33 -27.51 8.36
N GLU A 37 -7.31 -26.21 8.64
CA GLU A 37 -6.08 -25.41 8.61
C GLU A 37 -5.29 -25.57 9.91
N TYR A 38 -5.98 -25.72 11.05
CA TYR A 38 -5.35 -25.89 12.35
C TYR A 38 -4.49 -27.18 12.41
N GLN A 39 -4.96 -28.25 11.76
CA GLN A 39 -4.22 -29.51 11.66
C GLN A 39 -2.90 -29.40 10.88
N ARG A 40 -2.71 -28.36 10.06
CA ARG A 40 -1.45 -28.13 9.34
C ARG A 40 -0.32 -27.64 10.25
N GLY A 41 -0.63 -27.28 11.49
CA GLY A 41 0.31 -26.75 12.46
C GLY A 41 0.60 -25.26 12.24
N VAL A 42 1.76 -24.81 12.69
CA VAL A 42 2.13 -23.38 12.66
C VAL A 42 2.44 -22.95 11.22
N VAL A 43 1.82 -21.84 10.80
CA VAL A 43 2.07 -21.19 9.51
C VAL A 43 2.64 -19.79 9.75
N GLY A 44 3.66 -19.41 8.97
CA GLY A 44 4.24 -18.08 9.03
C GLY A 44 3.24 -17.01 8.56
N LEU A 45 3.05 -15.96 9.37
CA LEU A 45 2.07 -14.90 9.11
C LEU A 45 2.69 -13.47 9.09
N GLY A 46 4.01 -13.34 9.21
CA GLY A 46 4.67 -12.02 9.26
C GLY A 46 4.56 -11.23 7.95
N GLU A 47 4.67 -11.91 6.80
CA GLU A 47 4.68 -11.29 5.47
C GLU A 47 3.31 -11.28 4.76
N PRO A 48 2.48 -12.35 4.79
CA PRO A 48 1.24 -12.41 4.00
C PRO A 48 0.31 -11.19 4.14
N PRO A 49 0.12 -10.58 5.33
CA PRO A 49 -0.73 -9.40 5.48
C PRO A 49 -0.27 -8.17 4.67
N VAL A 50 0.99 -8.07 4.25
CA VAL A 50 1.52 -6.92 3.48
C VAL A 50 1.29 -7.05 1.97
N ILE A 51 0.93 -8.24 1.48
CA ILE A 51 0.86 -8.55 0.04
C ILE A 51 -0.34 -7.86 -0.62
N ALA A 52 -1.54 -8.06 -0.04
CA ALA A 52 -2.81 -7.59 -0.61
C ALA A 52 -3.13 -6.08 -0.47
N PRO A 53 -2.71 -5.36 0.59
CA PRO A 53 -3.14 -3.99 0.85
C PRO A 53 -2.93 -3.02 -0.31
N GLY A 54 -1.79 -3.09 -1.01
CA GLY A 54 -1.51 -2.19 -2.14
C GLY A 54 -2.56 -2.28 -3.25
N ALA A 55 -2.92 -3.50 -3.65
CA ALA A 55 -3.96 -3.72 -4.66
C ALA A 55 -5.37 -3.39 -4.14
N ALA A 56 -5.67 -3.75 -2.88
CA ALA A 56 -6.94 -3.43 -2.24
C ALA A 56 -7.19 -1.91 -2.19
N ILE A 57 -6.17 -1.12 -1.82
CA ILE A 57 -6.26 0.35 -1.79
C ILE A 57 -6.40 0.92 -3.21
N SER A 58 -5.67 0.41 -4.22
CA SER A 58 -5.85 0.83 -5.61
C SER A 58 -7.29 0.64 -6.10
N ASN A 59 -7.89 -0.52 -5.79
CA ASN A 59 -9.27 -0.81 -6.13
C ASN A 59 -10.25 0.08 -5.37
N ALA A 60 -9.98 0.39 -4.09
CA ALA A 60 -10.79 1.32 -3.31
C ALA A 60 -10.76 2.75 -3.89
N ILE A 61 -9.59 3.23 -4.33
CA ILE A 61 -9.46 4.52 -5.03
C ILE A 61 -10.30 4.51 -6.30
N ALA A 62 -10.21 3.44 -7.09
CA ALA A 62 -10.99 3.33 -8.33
C ALA A 62 -12.50 3.24 -8.09
N ASN A 63 -12.92 2.53 -7.04
CA ASN A 63 -14.32 2.48 -6.62
C ASN A 63 -14.84 3.86 -6.18
N ALA A 64 -14.01 4.63 -5.45
CA ALA A 64 -14.39 5.94 -4.95
C ALA A 64 -14.40 7.03 -6.04
N THR A 65 -13.51 6.93 -7.03
CA THR A 65 -13.29 8.00 -8.03
C THR A 65 -13.77 7.68 -9.44
N GLY A 66 -14.06 6.40 -9.73
CA GLY A 66 -14.33 5.92 -11.09
C GLY A 66 -13.09 5.78 -11.97
N VAL A 67 -11.89 6.09 -11.47
CA VAL A 67 -10.64 6.09 -12.26
C VAL A 67 -9.58 5.17 -11.65
N ARG A 68 -8.89 4.39 -12.49
CA ARG A 68 -7.82 3.49 -12.02
C ARG A 68 -6.51 4.24 -11.78
N VAL A 69 -5.87 3.95 -10.63
CA VAL A 69 -4.51 4.37 -10.30
C VAL A 69 -3.66 3.13 -10.03
N PRO A 70 -3.05 2.50 -11.05
CA PRO A 70 -2.47 1.16 -10.94
C PRO A 70 -1.03 1.13 -10.42
N VAL A 71 -0.43 2.30 -10.12
CA VAL A 71 1.00 2.41 -9.77
C VAL A 71 1.17 2.97 -8.36
N LEU A 72 1.81 2.17 -7.50
CA LEU A 72 2.27 2.60 -6.18
C LEU A 72 3.51 3.49 -6.26
N PRO A 73 3.71 4.43 -5.30
CA PRO A 73 2.74 4.88 -4.30
C PRO A 73 1.59 5.71 -4.89
N PHE A 74 0.42 5.68 -4.25
CA PHE A 74 -0.77 6.47 -4.63
C PHE A 74 -0.68 7.91 -4.10
N THR A 75 0.31 8.67 -4.57
CA THR A 75 0.50 10.05 -4.11
C THR A 75 -0.67 10.95 -4.53
N PRO A 76 -0.94 12.05 -3.80
CA PRO A 76 -1.98 13.02 -4.18
C PRO A 76 -1.83 13.51 -5.63
N LYS A 77 -0.59 13.72 -6.09
CA LYS A 77 -0.32 14.08 -7.48
C LYS A 77 -0.79 13.01 -8.46
N ARG A 78 -0.43 11.74 -8.25
CA ARG A 78 -0.83 10.64 -9.17
C ARG A 78 -2.34 10.45 -9.20
N VAL A 79 -3.00 10.57 -8.06
CA VAL A 79 -4.48 10.52 -8.01
C VAL A 79 -5.08 11.71 -8.76
N LEU A 80 -4.56 12.92 -8.55
CA LEU A 80 -5.03 14.11 -9.25
C LEU A 80 -4.78 14.06 -10.76
N ASP A 81 -3.63 13.56 -11.18
CA ASP A 81 -3.29 13.39 -12.60
C ASP A 81 -4.27 12.38 -13.25
N ALA A 82 -4.51 11.24 -12.60
CA ALA A 82 -5.48 10.25 -13.07
C ALA A 82 -6.91 10.84 -13.19
N LEU A 83 -7.36 11.61 -12.19
CA LEU A 83 -8.66 12.30 -12.22
C LEU A 83 -8.79 13.30 -13.38
N LYS A 84 -7.67 13.91 -13.81
CA LYS A 84 -7.62 14.83 -14.96
C LYS A 84 -7.52 14.10 -16.31
N GLY A 85 -7.51 12.76 -16.33
CA GLY A 85 -7.26 11.98 -17.54
C GLY A 85 -5.81 12.05 -18.02
N VAL A 86 -4.89 12.56 -17.19
CA VAL A 86 -3.46 12.49 -17.47
C VAL A 86 -3.02 11.09 -17.06
N HIS A 87 -2.72 10.26 -18.05
CA HIS A 87 -2.26 8.90 -17.79
C HIS A 87 -0.94 8.96 -16.97
N ALA A 88 -0.98 8.33 -15.80
CA ALA A 88 0.17 8.13 -14.91
C ALA A 88 0.95 6.87 -15.28
#